data_AF-A0A0V8RUX8-F1
#
_entry.id   AF-A0A0V8RUX8-F1
#
_cell.length_a   1.000
_cell.length_b   1.000
_cell.length_c   1.000
_cell.angle_alpha   90.00
_cell.angle_beta   90.00
_cell.angle_gamma   90.00
#
_symmetry.space_group_name_H-M   'P 1'
#
loop_
_entity.id
_entity.type
_entity.pdbx_description
1 polymer ?
#
loop_
_entity_poly.entity_id
_entity_poly.type
_entity_poly.pdbx_seq_one_letter_code
_entity_poly.pdbx_strand_id
1 'polypeptide(L)'
;MGAAGSVSDDRQLADYAVEVFREAVRRGFPAHAKRLTADSILVRTRHGKAALFASTIDAGDGSYYLALAAEKYSIWGVRVARIAGGRIVEVNVHLVPSAVGQHAVLMSTFEVDVWHKRLALMGKAVPVDDAPPALRPLVELGGEVRFLRDTMDYFAVVEGVVPAWYNEVTGRLDDAREWQKAMGVLPEGLLGVELG
;
A
#
# COMPACT_ATOMS: atom_id res chain seq x y z
N MET A 1 -2.62 3.08 -46.55
CA MET A 1 -1.47 2.53 -45.80
C MET A 1 -0.86 3.67 -44.99
N GLY A 2 -1.06 3.64 -43.69
CA GLY A 2 -0.40 4.50 -42.72
C GLY A 2 -0.28 3.67 -41.46
N ALA A 3 0.93 3.20 -41.16
CA ALA A 3 1.21 2.42 -39.97
C ALA A 3 0.96 3.30 -38.74
N ALA A 4 -0.12 3.01 -38.02
CA ALA A 4 -0.27 3.48 -36.65
C ALA A 4 0.84 2.80 -35.84
N GLY A 5 1.84 3.58 -35.44
CA GLY A 5 2.91 3.14 -34.58
C GLY A 5 2.32 2.57 -33.30
N SER A 6 2.44 1.25 -33.12
CA SER A 6 2.21 0.60 -31.85
C SER A 6 3.25 1.12 -30.87
N VAL A 7 2.84 2.03 -29.99
CA VAL A 7 3.64 2.36 -28.82
C VAL A 7 3.74 1.06 -28.01
N SER A 8 4.94 0.49 -28.02
CA SER A 8 5.36 -0.63 -27.17
C SER A 8 5.26 -0.17 -25.71
N ASP A 9 4.09 -0.40 -25.11
CA ASP A 9 3.88 -0.36 -23.66
C ASP A 9 4.09 -1.78 -23.13
N ASP A 10 5.32 -2.30 -23.26
CA ASP A 10 5.74 -3.59 -22.70
C ASP A 10 5.89 -3.53 -21.16
N ARG A 11 5.03 -2.75 -20.48
CA ARG A 11 4.97 -2.73 -19.03
C ARG A 11 4.25 -3.99 -18.57
N GLN A 12 4.95 -4.79 -17.78
CA GLN A 12 4.44 -6.03 -17.27
C GLN A 12 3.38 -5.76 -16.19
N LEU A 13 2.34 -6.58 -16.08
CA LEU A 13 1.30 -6.42 -15.05
C LEU A 13 1.88 -6.37 -13.63
N ALA A 14 2.97 -7.11 -13.41
CA ALA A 14 3.71 -7.07 -12.17
C ALA A 14 4.35 -5.70 -11.86
N ASP A 15 4.74 -4.92 -12.88
CA ASP A 15 5.28 -3.57 -12.67
C ASP A 15 4.20 -2.63 -12.13
N TYR A 16 2.99 -2.67 -12.72
CA TYR A 16 1.85 -1.92 -12.18
C TYR A 16 1.49 -2.36 -10.76
N ALA A 17 1.52 -3.67 -10.48
CA ALA A 17 1.25 -4.19 -9.14
C ALA A 17 2.27 -3.66 -8.12
N VAL A 18 3.57 -3.62 -8.46
CA VAL A 18 4.61 -3.05 -7.59
C VAL A 18 4.37 -1.55 -7.35
N GLU A 19 3.94 -0.79 -8.36
CA GLU A 19 3.60 0.63 -8.21
C GLU A 19 2.41 0.84 -7.25
N VAL A 20 1.39 0.00 -7.34
CA VAL A 20 0.24 0.02 -6.41
C VAL A 20 0.67 -0.30 -4.98
N PHE A 21 1.52 -1.31 -4.78
CA PHE A 21 2.09 -1.62 -3.47
C PHE A 21 2.94 -0.47 -2.94
N ARG A 22 3.74 0.18 -3.79
CA ARG A 22 4.55 1.33 -3.41
C ARG A 22 3.69 2.47 -2.84
N GLU A 23 2.51 2.72 -3.44
CA GLU A 23 1.57 3.70 -2.92
C GLU A 23 0.93 3.28 -1.59
N ALA A 24 0.55 2.01 -1.42
CA ALA A 24 0.04 1.52 -0.13
C ALA A 24 1.11 1.62 0.99
N VAL A 25 2.36 1.30 0.68
CA VAL A 25 3.50 1.36 1.62
C VAL A 25 3.87 2.79 1.96
N ARG A 26 3.78 3.72 1.00
CA ARG A 26 3.89 5.16 1.26
C ARG A 26 2.87 5.62 2.31
N ARG A 27 1.67 5.02 2.31
CA ARG A 27 0.59 5.26 3.29
C ARG A 27 0.72 4.42 4.58
N GLY A 28 1.87 3.80 4.79
CA GLY A 28 2.22 3.10 6.03
C GLY A 28 1.83 1.63 6.07
N PHE A 29 1.32 1.04 4.98
CA PHE A 29 1.07 -0.40 4.94
C PHE A 29 2.39 -1.19 5.00
N PRO A 30 2.59 -2.11 5.97
CA PRO A 30 3.88 -2.74 6.24
C PRO A 30 4.09 -4.00 5.37
N ALA A 31 4.22 -3.80 4.07
CA ALA A 31 4.50 -4.86 3.12
C ALA A 31 5.60 -4.45 2.12
N HIS A 32 6.29 -5.42 1.55
CA HIS A 32 7.16 -5.21 0.40
C HIS A 32 6.68 -6.07 -0.76
N ALA A 33 6.71 -5.50 -1.96
CA ALA A 33 6.43 -6.21 -3.20
C ALA A 33 7.58 -6.02 -4.18
N LYS A 34 7.99 -7.10 -4.84
CA LYS A 34 8.89 -7.03 -5.99
C LYS A 34 8.37 -7.88 -7.12
N ARG A 35 8.68 -7.48 -8.35
CA ARG A 35 8.41 -8.30 -9.54
C ARG A 35 9.07 -9.67 -9.41
N LEU A 36 8.33 -10.72 -9.76
CA LEU A 36 8.83 -12.09 -9.85
C LEU A 36 8.79 -12.58 -11.30
N THR A 37 7.66 -12.45 -11.97
CA THR A 37 7.45 -12.70 -13.41
C THR A 37 6.71 -11.52 -14.05
N ALA A 38 6.32 -11.62 -15.32
CA ALA A 38 5.54 -10.57 -15.98
C ALA A 38 4.14 -10.37 -15.37
N ASP A 39 3.59 -11.40 -14.76
CA ASP A 39 2.24 -11.49 -14.22
C ASP A 39 2.22 -11.87 -12.72
N SER A 40 3.37 -11.80 -12.03
CA SER A 40 3.41 -12.08 -10.59
C SER A 40 4.41 -11.23 -9.84
N ILE A 41 4.08 -10.97 -8.57
CA ILE A 41 4.92 -10.27 -7.61
C ILE A 41 5.19 -11.20 -6.41
N LEU A 42 6.40 -11.15 -5.87
CA LEU A 42 6.67 -11.68 -4.55
C LEU A 42 6.30 -10.63 -3.51
N VAL A 43 5.37 -10.96 -2.63
CA VAL A 43 4.99 -10.15 -1.48
C VAL A 43 5.63 -10.71 -0.23
N ARG A 44 6.12 -9.81 0.63
CA ARG A 44 6.64 -10.12 1.95
C ARG A 44 6.00 -9.18 2.98
N THR A 45 5.65 -9.73 4.12
CA THR A 45 5.20 -9.01 5.31
C THR A 45 6.06 -9.45 6.50
N ARG A 46 5.72 -8.98 7.71
CA ARG A 46 6.31 -9.48 8.95
C ARG A 46 5.95 -10.95 9.26
N HIS A 47 4.87 -11.46 8.70
CA HIS A 47 4.38 -12.83 8.95
C HIS A 47 4.94 -13.87 8.00
N GLY A 48 5.22 -13.47 6.76
CA GLY A 48 5.67 -14.42 5.75
C GLY A 48 5.89 -13.82 4.37
N LYS A 49 6.00 -14.71 3.38
CA LYS A 49 6.19 -14.37 1.97
C LYS A 49 5.42 -15.34 1.08
N ALA A 50 4.83 -14.82 0.01
CA ALA A 50 4.10 -15.58 -1.00
C ALA A 50 4.03 -14.79 -2.31
N ALA A 51 3.73 -15.48 -3.42
CA ALA A 51 3.52 -14.83 -4.70
C ALA A 51 2.06 -14.40 -4.85
N LEU A 52 1.81 -13.21 -5.38
CA LEU A 52 0.49 -12.82 -5.89
C LEU A 52 0.55 -12.73 -7.42
N PHE A 53 -0.53 -13.14 -8.07
CA PHE A 53 -0.69 -13.13 -9.51
C PHE A 53 -1.54 -11.94 -9.93
N ALA A 54 -1.09 -11.25 -10.96
CA ALA A 54 -1.73 -10.09 -11.55
C ALA A 54 -2.47 -10.48 -12.83
N SER A 55 -3.71 -10.04 -12.94
CA SER A 55 -4.56 -10.22 -14.12
C SER A 55 -5.31 -8.93 -14.44
N THR A 56 -5.96 -8.89 -15.60
CA THR A 56 -6.75 -7.74 -16.05
C THR A 56 -8.22 -8.10 -16.17
N ILE A 57 -9.09 -7.18 -15.78
CA ILE A 57 -10.54 -7.27 -15.96
C ILE A 57 -10.99 -6.06 -16.77
N ASP A 58 -11.64 -6.29 -17.91
CA ASP A 58 -12.17 -5.21 -18.75
C ASP A 58 -13.20 -4.36 -17.98
N ALA A 59 -13.05 -3.03 -18.03
CA ALA A 59 -13.96 -2.08 -17.40
C ALA A 59 -15.11 -1.63 -18.32
N GLY A 60 -15.06 -1.97 -19.62
CA GLY A 60 -16.10 -1.67 -20.60
C GLY A 60 -16.01 -0.28 -21.24
N ASP A 61 -14.97 0.50 -20.94
CA ASP A 61 -14.76 1.85 -21.48
C ASP A 61 -13.36 2.06 -22.07
N GLY A 62 -12.68 0.97 -22.45
CA GLY A 62 -11.32 0.99 -22.98
C GLY A 62 -10.23 1.05 -21.91
N SER A 63 -10.60 1.01 -20.63
CA SER A 63 -9.69 0.77 -19.51
C SER A 63 -9.83 -0.63 -18.95
N TYR A 64 -8.88 -1.06 -18.12
CA TYR A 64 -8.96 -2.34 -17.40
C TYR A 64 -8.59 -2.17 -15.93
N TYR A 65 -9.20 -3.00 -15.09
CA TYR A 65 -8.81 -3.14 -13.70
C TYR A 65 -7.63 -4.11 -13.59
N LEU A 66 -6.60 -3.71 -12.84
CA LEU A 66 -5.57 -4.61 -12.35
C LEU A 66 -6.12 -5.38 -11.15
N ALA A 67 -6.23 -6.69 -11.28
CA ALA A 67 -6.67 -7.57 -10.21
C ALA A 67 -5.51 -8.41 -9.67
N LEU A 68 -5.45 -8.60 -8.36
CA LEU A 68 -4.46 -9.46 -7.70
C LEU A 68 -5.12 -10.66 -7.03
N ALA A 69 -4.50 -11.82 -7.15
CA ALA A 69 -4.98 -13.05 -6.55
C ALA A 69 -3.84 -13.93 -5.99
N ALA A 70 -4.19 -14.75 -5.00
CA ALA A 70 -3.30 -15.78 -4.46
C ALA A 70 -2.98 -16.90 -5.47
N GLU A 71 -3.85 -17.11 -6.46
CA GLU A 71 -3.73 -18.16 -7.46
C GLU A 71 -3.89 -17.58 -8.87
N LYS A 72 -3.09 -18.07 -9.81
CA LYS A 72 -3.00 -17.53 -11.19
C LYS A 72 -4.34 -17.53 -11.94
N TYR A 73 -5.20 -18.52 -11.68
CA TYR A 73 -6.48 -18.68 -12.37
C TYR A 73 -7.69 -18.43 -11.45
N SER A 74 -7.47 -17.68 -10.36
CA SER A 74 -8.56 -17.35 -9.43
C SER A 74 -9.59 -16.43 -10.07
N ILE A 75 -10.87 -16.75 -9.85
CA ILE A 75 -12.01 -15.88 -10.18
C ILE A 75 -12.24 -14.78 -9.12
N TRP A 76 -11.50 -14.80 -8.02
CA TRP A 76 -11.67 -13.91 -6.85
C TRP A 76 -10.65 -12.77 -6.77
N GLY A 77 -10.15 -12.31 -7.93
CA GLY A 77 -9.15 -11.24 -7.98
C GLY A 77 -9.62 -9.93 -7.35
N VAL A 78 -8.78 -9.32 -6.52
CA VAL A 78 -9.04 -8.03 -5.86
C VAL A 78 -8.56 -6.90 -6.75
N ARG A 79 -9.44 -5.97 -7.12
CA ARG A 79 -9.18 -4.87 -8.06
C ARG A 79 -8.41 -3.74 -7.38
N VAL A 80 -7.08 -3.74 -7.50
CA VAL A 80 -6.22 -2.81 -6.75
C VAL A 80 -5.89 -1.52 -7.51
N ALA A 81 -6.11 -1.49 -8.83
CA ALA A 81 -5.94 -0.29 -9.64
C ALA A 81 -6.76 -0.33 -10.92
N ARG A 82 -6.89 0.83 -11.55
CA ARG A 82 -7.44 1.00 -12.90
C ARG A 82 -6.36 1.53 -13.83
N ILE A 83 -6.25 0.95 -15.01
CA ILE A 83 -5.25 1.30 -16.02
C ILE A 83 -5.96 1.72 -17.30
N ALA A 84 -5.59 2.90 -17.83
CA ALA A 84 -6.08 3.44 -19.09
C ALA A 84 -4.90 4.00 -19.88
N GLY A 85 -4.79 3.63 -21.17
CA GLY A 85 -3.70 4.08 -22.03
C GLY A 85 -2.30 3.83 -21.46
N GLY A 86 -2.06 2.63 -20.91
CA GLY A 86 -0.74 2.25 -20.36
C GLY A 86 -0.36 2.96 -19.05
N ARG A 87 -1.31 3.59 -18.37
CA ARG A 87 -1.06 4.33 -17.13
C ARG A 87 -2.07 3.98 -16.06
N ILE A 88 -1.60 3.89 -14.82
CA ILE A 88 -2.48 3.82 -13.65
C ILE A 88 -3.21 5.16 -13.54
N VAL A 89 -4.54 5.13 -13.60
CA VAL A 89 -5.41 6.31 -13.44
C VAL A 89 -6.10 6.33 -12.08
N GLU A 90 -6.14 5.20 -11.40
CA GLU A 90 -6.76 5.05 -10.09
C GLU A 90 -6.03 3.97 -9.29
N VAL A 91 -5.74 4.24 -8.01
CA VAL A 91 -5.16 3.26 -7.09
C VAL A 91 -6.12 3.04 -5.93
N ASN A 92 -6.59 1.80 -5.78
CA ASN A 92 -7.42 1.37 -4.67
C ASN A 92 -6.54 0.85 -3.53
N VAL A 93 -5.77 1.76 -2.91
CA VAL A 93 -4.78 1.44 -1.86
C VAL A 93 -5.38 0.60 -0.73
N HIS A 94 -6.63 0.87 -0.38
CA HIS A 94 -7.36 0.20 0.70
C HIS A 94 -7.68 -1.27 0.40
N LEU A 95 -7.63 -1.67 -0.87
CA LEU A 95 -7.84 -3.06 -1.30
C LEU A 95 -6.54 -3.88 -1.33
N VAL A 96 -5.36 -3.24 -1.23
CA VAL A 96 -4.08 -3.95 -1.19
C VAL A 96 -3.99 -4.92 0.00
N PRO A 97 -4.38 -4.56 1.24
CA PRO A 97 -4.45 -5.51 2.35
C PRO A 97 -5.35 -6.71 2.06
N SER A 98 -6.49 -6.50 1.40
CA SER A 98 -7.40 -7.58 1.01
C SER A 98 -6.78 -8.52 -0.03
N ALA A 99 -5.97 -8.02 -0.95
CA ALA A 99 -5.20 -8.86 -1.87
C ALA A 99 -4.15 -9.72 -1.13
N VAL A 100 -3.44 -9.12 -0.18
CA VAL A 100 -2.46 -9.82 0.68
C VAL A 100 -3.15 -10.89 1.54
N GLY A 101 -4.33 -10.58 2.07
CA GLY A 101 -5.14 -11.46 2.91
C GLY A 101 -5.67 -12.73 2.25
N GLN A 102 -5.57 -12.85 0.93
CA GLN A 102 -5.88 -14.11 0.24
C GLN A 102 -4.89 -15.24 0.61
N HIS A 103 -3.70 -14.88 1.13
CA HIS A 103 -2.75 -15.83 1.71
C HIS A 103 -2.70 -15.69 3.24
N ALA A 104 -3.19 -16.70 3.97
CA ALA A 104 -3.12 -16.73 5.43
C ALA A 104 -1.68 -16.68 5.99
N VAL A 105 -0.68 -17.06 5.18
CA VAL A 105 0.74 -16.97 5.54
C VAL A 105 1.30 -15.54 5.48
N LEU A 106 0.64 -14.63 4.76
CA LEU A 106 1.09 -13.24 4.62
C LEU A 106 0.50 -12.35 5.71
N MET A 107 -0.74 -12.59 6.13
CA MET A 107 -1.40 -11.72 7.11
C MET A 107 -2.62 -12.43 7.69
N SER A 108 -2.91 -12.22 8.98
CA SER A 108 -4.15 -12.69 9.60
C SER A 108 -5.34 -11.85 9.12
N THR A 109 -6.54 -12.43 9.11
CA THR A 109 -7.78 -11.73 8.74
C THR A 109 -7.99 -10.45 9.55
N PHE A 110 -7.70 -10.48 10.85
CA PHE A 110 -7.81 -9.30 11.72
C PHE A 110 -6.89 -8.15 11.26
N GLU A 111 -5.63 -8.46 10.92
CA GLU A 111 -4.69 -7.43 10.47
C GLU A 111 -5.04 -6.89 9.08
N VAL A 112 -5.59 -7.74 8.20
CA VAL A 112 -6.16 -7.32 6.92
C VAL A 112 -7.28 -6.30 7.13
N ASP A 113 -8.23 -6.58 8.04
CA ASP A 113 -9.37 -5.71 8.31
C ASP A 113 -8.93 -4.36 8.88
N VAL A 114 -7.98 -4.36 9.81
CA VAL A 114 -7.41 -3.14 10.39
C VAL A 114 -6.76 -2.29 9.31
N TRP A 115 -5.88 -2.86 8.48
CA TRP A 115 -5.19 -2.10 7.43
C TRP A 115 -6.12 -1.63 6.33
N HIS A 116 -7.10 -2.45 5.93
CA HIS A 116 -8.13 -2.03 5.00
C HIS A 116 -8.84 -0.78 5.51
N LYS A 117 -9.29 -0.80 6.77
CA LYS A 117 -9.98 0.35 7.39
C LYS A 117 -9.09 1.59 7.50
N ARG A 118 -7.85 1.44 7.98
CA ARG A 118 -6.88 2.54 8.09
C ARG A 118 -6.68 3.27 6.75
N LEU A 119 -6.45 2.50 5.68
CA LEU A 119 -6.22 3.06 4.35
C LEU A 119 -7.51 3.62 3.72
N ALA A 120 -8.66 2.97 3.91
CA ALA A 120 -9.94 3.41 3.38
C ALA A 120 -10.41 4.74 4.00
N LEU A 121 -10.13 4.93 5.29
CA LEU A 121 -10.62 6.06 6.07
C LEU A 121 -9.59 7.18 6.23
N MET A 122 -8.40 7.05 5.64
CA MET A 122 -7.33 8.05 5.75
C MET A 122 -7.79 9.46 5.35
N GLY A 123 -8.66 9.59 4.33
CA GLY A 123 -9.22 10.88 3.91
C GLY A 123 -10.19 11.53 4.92
N LYS A 124 -10.60 10.79 5.96
CA LYS A 124 -11.45 11.28 7.06
C LYS A 124 -10.66 11.59 8.33
N ALA A 125 -9.34 11.37 8.33
CA ALA A 125 -8.51 11.68 9.48
C ALA A 125 -8.47 13.20 9.71
N VAL A 126 -8.52 13.61 10.98
CA VAL A 126 -8.51 15.01 11.39
C VAL A 126 -7.10 15.39 11.89
N PRO A 127 -6.59 16.59 11.58
CA PRO A 127 -5.35 17.06 12.17
C PRO A 127 -5.51 17.24 13.68
N VAL A 128 -4.45 16.96 14.43
CA VAL A 128 -4.38 17.15 15.88
C VAL A 128 -3.07 17.80 16.27
N ASP A 129 -3.11 18.68 17.26
CA ASP A 129 -1.90 19.35 17.77
C ASP A 129 -1.12 18.46 18.75
N ASP A 130 -1.84 17.66 19.54
CA ASP A 130 -1.24 16.79 20.56
C ASP A 130 -0.88 15.42 19.98
N ALA A 131 0.42 15.21 19.80
CA ALA A 131 0.99 13.94 19.36
C ALA A 131 1.18 12.97 20.55
N PRO A 132 0.75 11.70 20.42
CA PRO A 132 1.18 10.65 21.34
C PRO A 132 2.71 10.61 21.46
N PRO A 133 3.28 10.31 22.64
CA PRO A 133 4.73 10.29 22.84
C PRO A 133 5.50 9.47 21.79
N ALA A 134 4.94 8.32 21.37
CA ALA A 134 5.53 7.44 20.37
C ALA A 134 5.72 8.08 18.98
N LEU A 135 4.95 9.13 18.65
CA LEU A 135 5.02 9.83 17.36
C LEU A 135 5.76 11.17 17.43
N ARG A 136 6.12 11.66 18.64
CA ARG A 136 6.81 12.96 18.80
C ARG A 136 8.08 13.12 17.96
N PRO A 137 8.96 12.11 17.83
CA PRO A 137 10.15 12.24 16.99
C PRO A 137 9.83 12.58 15.53
N LEU A 138 8.66 12.19 15.03
CA LEU A 138 8.21 12.49 13.66
C LEU A 138 7.69 13.92 13.53
N VAL A 139 7.08 14.45 14.59
CA VAL A 139 6.59 15.84 14.65
C VAL A 139 7.74 16.82 14.73
N GLU A 140 8.79 16.49 15.49
CA GLU A 140 10.03 17.29 15.58
C GLU A 140 10.72 17.46 14.21
N LEU A 141 10.45 16.55 13.27
CA LEU A 141 10.91 16.61 11.88
C LEU A 141 9.92 17.32 10.93
N GLY A 142 8.93 18.02 11.48
CA GLY A 142 7.91 18.73 10.71
C GLY A 142 6.73 17.87 10.28
N GLY A 143 6.52 16.71 10.90
CA GLY A 143 5.38 15.84 10.63
C GLY A 143 4.06 16.40 11.12
N GLU A 144 3.02 16.33 10.29
CA GLU A 144 1.65 16.63 10.68
C GLU A 144 1.01 15.40 11.33
N VAL A 145 0.51 15.52 12.56
CA VAL A 145 -0.20 14.40 13.21
C VAL A 145 -1.67 14.44 12.87
N ARG A 146 -2.21 13.28 12.52
CA ARG A 146 -3.61 13.08 12.22
C ARG A 146 -4.19 11.96 13.06
N PHE A 147 -5.46 12.08 13.35
CA PHE A 147 -6.23 11.11 14.12
C PHE A 147 -7.41 10.56 13.32
N LEU A 148 -7.53 9.25 13.28
CA LEU A 148 -8.63 8.52 12.69
C LEU A 148 -9.53 7.94 13.79
N ARG A 149 -10.68 8.58 14.01
CA ARG A 149 -11.60 8.25 15.11
C ARG A 149 -12.14 6.83 15.06
N ASP A 150 -12.50 6.34 13.86
CA ASP A 150 -13.14 5.02 13.72
C ASP A 150 -12.24 3.85 14.13
N THR A 151 -10.92 4.02 14.01
CA THR A 151 -9.94 3.00 14.40
C THR A 151 -9.13 3.40 15.62
N MET A 152 -9.38 4.60 16.17
CA MET A 152 -8.64 5.20 17.29
C MET A 152 -7.12 5.21 17.02
N ASP A 153 -6.74 5.57 15.80
CA ASP A 153 -5.33 5.61 15.38
C ASP A 153 -4.84 7.05 15.19
N TYR A 154 -3.67 7.33 15.73
CA TYR A 154 -2.84 8.47 15.37
C TYR A 154 -1.83 8.05 14.31
N PHE A 155 -1.47 8.94 13.41
CA PHE A 155 -0.35 8.74 12.49
C PHE A 155 0.27 10.09 12.14
N ALA A 156 1.57 10.11 11.86
CA ALA A 156 2.24 11.31 11.38
C ALA A 156 2.39 11.25 9.86
N VAL A 157 2.27 12.40 9.19
CA VAL A 157 2.57 12.56 7.77
C VAL A 157 3.82 13.42 7.65
N VAL A 158 4.91 12.84 7.14
CA VAL A 158 6.18 13.52 6.92
C VAL A 158 6.52 13.43 5.44
N GLU A 159 6.62 14.57 4.77
CA GLU A 159 6.93 14.66 3.33
C GLU A 159 6.03 13.76 2.44
N GLY A 160 4.74 13.67 2.80
CA GLY A 160 3.76 12.87 2.06
C GLY A 160 3.84 11.36 2.32
N VAL A 161 4.62 10.92 3.31
CA VAL A 161 4.74 9.51 3.74
C VAL A 161 4.19 9.35 5.14
N VAL A 162 3.58 8.21 5.42
CA VAL A 162 3.10 7.82 6.75
C VAL A 162 4.05 6.78 7.34
N PRO A 163 5.09 7.17 8.10
CA PRO A 163 6.09 6.24 8.61
C PRO A 163 5.58 5.32 9.73
N ALA A 164 4.62 5.77 10.53
CA ALA A 164 4.11 4.98 11.64
C ALA A 164 2.65 5.29 11.96
N TRP A 165 1.95 4.28 12.47
CA TRP A 165 0.61 4.36 13.04
C TRP A 165 0.66 3.97 14.52
N TYR A 166 0.04 4.77 15.38
CA TYR A 166 -0.10 4.50 16.80
C TYR A 166 -1.58 4.31 17.13
N ASN A 167 -1.95 3.13 17.63
CA ASN A 167 -3.31 2.85 18.05
C ASN A 167 -3.47 3.18 19.54
N GLU A 168 -4.34 4.13 19.88
CA GLU A 168 -4.52 4.62 21.25
C GLU A 168 -5.10 3.55 22.18
N VAL A 169 -6.03 2.73 21.67
CA VAL A 169 -6.72 1.73 22.48
C VAL A 169 -5.79 0.59 22.88
N THR A 170 -4.94 0.15 21.96
CA THR A 170 -4.02 -0.99 22.18
C THR A 170 -2.63 -0.57 22.61
N GLY A 171 -2.28 0.72 22.47
CA GLY A 171 -0.93 1.24 22.65
C GLY A 171 0.07 0.77 21.59
N ARG A 172 -0.39 0.09 20.54
CA ARG A 172 0.47 -0.52 19.52
C ARG A 172 0.98 0.52 18.53
N LEU A 173 2.30 0.50 18.31
CA LEU A 173 2.97 1.21 17.23
C LEU A 173 3.23 0.25 16.05
N ASP A 174 2.71 0.60 14.87
CA ASP A 174 3.02 -0.06 13.61
C ASP A 174 3.99 0.80 12.80
N ASP A 175 5.27 0.44 12.85
CA ASP A 175 6.35 1.09 12.10
C ASP A 175 6.45 0.52 10.68
N ALA A 176 6.31 1.38 9.67
CA ALA A 176 6.35 1.04 8.27
C ALA A 176 7.71 1.37 7.60
N ARG A 177 8.64 2.00 8.32
CA ARG A 177 9.85 2.59 7.73
C ARG A 177 10.78 1.58 7.10
N GLU A 178 10.91 0.38 7.67
CA GLU A 178 11.67 -0.72 7.05
C GLU A 178 11.15 -1.03 5.64
N TRP A 179 9.82 -1.16 5.51
CA TRP A 179 9.16 -1.46 4.25
C TRP A 179 9.23 -0.30 3.26
N GLN A 180 9.07 0.93 3.75
CA GLN A 180 9.22 2.15 2.95
C GLN A 180 10.64 2.31 2.40
N LYS A 181 11.65 2.01 3.22
CA LYS A 181 13.06 2.00 2.79
C LYS A 181 13.26 0.95 1.70
N ALA A 182 12.77 -0.27 1.91
CA ALA A 182 12.90 -1.36 0.94
C ALA A 182 12.19 -1.07 -0.39
N MET A 183 11.09 -0.31 -0.36
CA MET A 183 10.33 0.08 -1.57
C MET A 183 10.80 1.40 -2.21
N GLY A 184 11.82 2.05 -1.62
CA GLY A 184 12.41 3.29 -2.11
C GLY A 184 11.49 4.51 -1.97
N VAL A 185 10.65 4.56 -0.94
CA VAL A 185 9.74 5.69 -0.67
C VAL A 185 9.97 6.38 0.67
N LEU A 186 10.89 5.89 1.50
CA LEU A 186 11.22 6.54 2.76
C LEU A 186 12.05 7.82 2.53
N PRO A 187 11.61 9.00 2.99
CA PRO A 187 12.43 10.22 2.99
C PRO A 187 13.75 10.04 3.74
N GLU A 188 14.82 10.68 3.25
CA GLU A 188 16.15 10.59 3.87
C GLU A 188 16.15 11.10 5.33
N GLY A 189 15.39 12.15 5.63
CA GLY A 189 15.27 12.72 6.98
C GLY A 189 14.67 11.76 8.01
N LEU A 190 14.03 10.66 7.58
CA LEU A 190 13.49 9.63 8.47
C LEU A 190 14.45 8.46 8.69
N LEU A 191 15.61 8.44 8.02
CA LEU A 191 16.62 7.42 8.23
C LEU A 191 17.25 7.58 9.62
N GLY A 192 17.16 6.54 10.45
CA GLY A 192 17.80 6.50 11.77
C GLY A 192 17.01 7.19 12.90
N VAL A 193 15.80 7.67 12.64
CA VAL A 193 14.91 8.16 13.70
C VAL A 193 14.51 6.99 14.61
N GLU A 194 14.53 7.17 15.92
CA GLU A 194 14.03 6.18 16.87
C GLU A 194 12.59 6.53 17.26
N LEU A 195 11.71 5.53 17.26
CA LEU A 195 10.35 5.66 17.78
C LEU A 195 10.26 4.92 19.11
N GLY A 196 9.48 5.47 20.04
CA GLY A 196 9.31 4.96 21.41
C GLY A 196 8.44 3.72 21.52
#